data_AF-A0AB94IVF2-F1
#
_entry.id   AF-A0AB94IVF2-F1
#
_cell.length_a   1.000
_cell.length_b   1.000
_cell.length_c   1.000
_cell.angle_alpha   90.00
_cell.angle_beta   90.00
_cell.angle_gamma   90.00
#
_symmetry.space_group_name_H-M   'P 1'
#
loop_
_entity.id
_entity.type
_entity.pdbx_description
1 polymer ?
#
loop_
_entity_poly.entity_id
_entity_poly.type
_entity_poly.pdbx_seq_one_letter_code
_entity_poly.pdbx_strand_id
1 'polypeptide(L)'
;MKMRKGFTLVELLIVIVIIGILAAAMLLSSGSATASAEASNIVSNLRSLKAATMMFYADSMDAIAAVNGLLPGTVTVDALKGYTDNPERFADGKGYLFKSNTNKNWFVGVDLEKLKMSSTMDEVMKKLEGKKDTLALISTTDATSAPANTTPSINTTHKVVWMVAR
;
A
#
# COMPACT_ATOMS: atom_id res chain seq x y z
N MET A 1 -62.01 -4.89 22.64
CA MET A 1 -60.65 -5.20 23.10
C MET A 1 -59.84 -5.74 21.92
N LYS A 2 -58.75 -5.08 21.50
CA LYS A 2 -57.91 -5.57 20.40
C LYS A 2 -56.98 -6.67 20.94
N MET A 3 -57.13 -7.90 20.45
CA MET A 3 -56.21 -9.00 20.72
C MET A 3 -54.82 -8.64 20.17
N ARG A 4 -53.82 -8.54 21.05
CA ARG A 4 -52.42 -8.35 20.63
C ARG A 4 -51.91 -9.71 20.15
N LYS A 5 -51.62 -9.84 18.86
CA LYS A 5 -50.91 -11.02 18.33
C LYS A 5 -49.49 -11.04 18.91
N GLY A 6 -49.17 -12.09 19.66
CA GLY A 6 -47.80 -12.36 20.12
C GLY A 6 -46.97 -12.98 19.01
N PHE A 7 -45.66 -12.74 19.05
CA PHE A 7 -44.70 -13.39 18.17
C PHE A 7 -44.68 -14.90 18.45
N THR A 8 -44.74 -15.74 17.43
CA THR A 8 -44.61 -17.18 17.59
C THR A 8 -43.12 -17.54 17.73
N LEU A 9 -42.83 -18.61 18.48
CA LEU A 9 -41.45 -19.12 18.62
C LEU A 9 -40.86 -19.52 17.26
N VAL A 10 -41.70 -20.00 16.35
CA VAL A 10 -41.28 -20.42 14.99
C VAL A 10 -40.86 -19.20 14.16
N GLU A 11 -41.58 -18.09 14.26
CA GLU A 11 -41.21 -16.84 13.58
C GLU A 11 -39.87 -16.29 14.08
N LEU A 12 -39.59 -16.40 15.38
CA LEU A 12 -38.28 -16.00 15.91
C LEU A 12 -37.16 -16.96 15.47
N LEU A 13 -37.45 -18.26 15.42
CA LEU A 13 -36.48 -19.30 15.07
C LEU A 13 -36.01 -19.18 13.62
N ILE A 14 -36.92 -18.96 12.68
CA ILE A 14 -36.53 -18.80 11.27
C ILE A 14 -35.67 -17.54 11.06
N VAL A 15 -35.94 -16.47 11.80
CA VAL A 15 -35.19 -15.22 11.70
C VAL A 15 -33.73 -15.40 12.14
N ILE A 16 -33.48 -16.05 13.27
CA ILE A 16 -32.10 -16.30 13.73
C ILE A 16 -31.36 -17.26 12.79
N VAL A 17 -32.06 -18.22 12.16
CA VAL A 17 -31.47 -19.12 11.16
C VAL A 17 -31.05 -18.34 9.92
N ILE A 18 -31.90 -17.47 9.40
CA ILE A 18 -31.57 -16.64 8.22
C ILE A 18 -30.41 -15.68 8.55
N ILE A 19 -30.45 -15.01 9.71
CA ILE A 19 -29.36 -14.12 10.15
C ILE A 19 -28.06 -14.91 10.30
N GLY A 20 -28.11 -16.13 10.85
CA GLY A 20 -26.94 -17.00 10.99
C GLY A 20 -26.31 -17.37 9.64
N ILE A 21 -27.12 -17.72 8.64
CA ILE A 21 -26.63 -18.03 7.28
C ILE A 21 -25.98 -16.80 6.63
N LEU A 22 -26.64 -15.64 6.70
CA LEU A 22 -26.11 -14.40 6.13
C LEU A 22 -24.82 -13.94 6.81
N ALA A 23 -24.76 -14.04 8.14
CA ALA A 23 -23.57 -13.68 8.92
C ALA A 23 -22.39 -14.62 8.61
N ALA A 24 -22.63 -15.93 8.49
CA ALA A 24 -21.60 -16.89 8.12
C ALA A 24 -21.02 -16.62 6.71
N ALA A 25 -21.87 -16.30 5.73
CA ALA A 25 -21.43 -15.95 4.38
C ALA A 25 -20.59 -14.65 4.35
N MET A 26 -20.94 -13.66 5.17
CA MET A 26 -20.18 -12.41 5.27
C MET A 26 -18.77 -12.61 5.83
N LEU A 27 -18.61 -13.46 6.84
CA LEU A 27 -17.30 -13.75 7.45
C LEU A 27 -16.32 -14.42 6.46
N LEU A 28 -16.81 -15.27 5.57
CA LEU A 28 -15.99 -15.91 4.54
C LEU A 28 -15.46 -14.93 3.48
N SER A 29 -16.16 -13.81 3.25
CA SER A 29 -15.80 -12.83 2.22
C SER A 29 -14.85 -11.72 2.69
N SER A 30 -14.79 -11.44 3.99
CA SER A 30 -14.14 -10.22 4.51
C SER A 30 -12.61 -10.22 4.40
N GLY A 31 -11.94 -11.38 4.49
CA GLY A 31 -10.48 -11.47 4.42
C GLY A 31 -9.91 -10.95 3.08
N SER A 32 -10.45 -11.47 1.97
CA SER A 32 -10.00 -11.08 0.62
C SER A 32 -10.34 -9.64 0.23
N ALA A 33 -11.45 -9.11 0.75
CA ALA A 33 -11.90 -7.74 0.53
C ALA A 33 -10.99 -6.74 1.27
N THR A 34 -10.59 -7.07 2.50
CA THR A 34 -9.67 -6.25 3.31
C THR A 34 -8.30 -6.16 2.65
N ALA A 35 -7.74 -7.28 2.20
CA ALA A 35 -6.45 -7.29 1.48
C ALA A 35 -6.50 -6.46 0.19
N SER A 36 -7.63 -6.47 -0.52
CA SER A 36 -7.84 -5.66 -1.72
C SER A 36 -7.93 -4.16 -1.40
N ALA A 37 -8.57 -3.79 -0.29
CA ALA A 37 -8.64 -2.42 0.18
C ALA A 37 -7.26 -1.91 0.61
N GLU A 38 -6.49 -2.72 1.34
CA GLU A 38 -5.12 -2.40 1.75
C GLU A 38 -4.18 -2.24 0.56
N ALA A 39 -4.21 -3.16 -0.41
CA ALA A 39 -3.44 -3.03 -1.64
C ALA A 39 -3.78 -1.74 -2.40
N SER A 40 -5.07 -1.39 -2.46
CA SER A 40 -5.53 -0.14 -3.10
C SER A 40 -5.05 1.10 -2.35
N ASN A 41 -5.06 1.07 -1.01
CA ASN A 41 -4.52 2.13 -0.16
C ASN A 41 -3.01 2.28 -0.33
N ILE A 42 -2.26 1.19 -0.38
CA ILE A 42 -0.81 1.18 -0.64
C ILE A 42 -0.52 1.86 -1.99
N VAL A 43 -1.23 1.45 -3.04
CA VAL A 43 -1.07 2.04 -4.38
C VAL A 43 -1.38 3.54 -4.38
N SER A 44 -2.46 3.96 -3.71
CA SER A 44 -2.82 5.38 -3.60
C SER A 44 -1.73 6.19 -2.89
N ASN A 45 -1.16 5.64 -1.81
CA ASN A 45 -0.05 6.25 -1.09
C ASN A 45 1.20 6.39 -1.96
N LEU A 46 1.57 5.32 -2.68
CA LEU A 46 2.74 5.34 -3.58
C LEU A 46 2.57 6.38 -4.70
N ARG A 47 1.35 6.56 -5.23
CA ARG A 47 1.08 7.64 -6.21
C ARG A 47 1.21 9.02 -5.59
N SER A 48 0.73 9.21 -4.37
CA SER A 48 0.86 10.48 -3.64
C SER A 48 2.34 10.81 -3.38
N LEU A 49 3.12 9.82 -2.94
CA LEU A 49 4.56 9.95 -2.75
C LEU A 49 5.32 10.18 -4.07
N LYS A 50 4.88 9.56 -5.16
CA LYS A 50 5.43 9.83 -6.50
C LYS A 50 5.21 11.29 -6.90
N ALA A 51 4.02 11.84 -6.67
CA ALA A 51 3.74 13.26 -6.92
C ALA A 51 4.64 14.17 -6.05
N ALA A 52 4.73 13.87 -4.76
CA ALA A 52 5.62 14.58 -3.83
C ALA A 52 7.09 14.53 -4.27
N THR A 53 7.54 13.39 -4.79
CA THR A 53 8.90 13.19 -5.31
C THR A 53 9.19 14.10 -6.50
N MET A 54 8.22 14.27 -7.40
CA MET A 54 8.36 15.17 -8.55
C MET A 54 8.45 16.64 -8.11
N MET A 55 7.70 17.03 -7.08
CA MET A 55 7.79 18.38 -6.51
C MET A 55 9.14 18.61 -5.80
N PHE A 56 9.57 17.68 -4.96
CA PHE A 56 10.88 17.72 -4.31
C PHE A 56 12.02 17.84 -5.33
N TYR A 57 11.92 17.11 -6.45
CA TYR A 57 12.89 17.18 -7.54
C TYR A 57 12.98 18.60 -8.14
N ALA A 58 11.83 19.24 -8.39
CA ALA A 58 11.76 20.58 -8.96
C ALA A 58 12.37 21.64 -8.04
N ASP A 59 12.17 21.51 -6.72
CA ASP A 59 12.68 22.47 -5.74
C ASP A 59 14.17 22.25 -5.40
N SER A 60 14.68 21.02 -5.55
CA SER A 60 16.04 20.64 -5.14
C SER A 60 17.01 20.45 -6.31
N MET A 61 16.71 21.02 -7.49
CA MET A 61 17.46 20.77 -8.73
C MET A 61 18.97 21.01 -8.59
N ASP A 62 19.39 22.08 -7.91
CA ASP A 62 20.81 22.41 -7.72
C ASP A 62 21.54 21.39 -6.85
N ALA A 63 20.92 20.98 -5.73
CA ALA A 63 21.48 19.97 -4.84
C ALA A 63 21.59 18.60 -5.54
N ILE A 64 20.64 18.29 -6.44
CA ILE A 64 20.62 17.04 -7.21
C ILE A 64 21.67 17.06 -8.33
N ALA A 65 21.89 18.21 -8.95
CA ALA A 65 22.95 18.39 -9.94
C ALA A 65 24.33 18.12 -9.31
N ALA A 66 24.56 18.57 -8.07
CA ALA A 66 25.80 18.33 -7.33
C ALA A 66 26.09 16.85 -7.08
N VAL A 67 25.06 16.00 -7.03
CA VAL A 67 25.18 14.53 -6.87
C VAL A 67 24.89 13.77 -8.17
N ASN A 68 25.07 14.40 -9.33
CA ASN A 68 24.93 13.80 -10.66
C ASN A 68 23.55 13.16 -10.94
N GLY A 69 22.47 13.67 -10.34
CA GLY A 69 21.12 13.14 -10.52
C GLY A 69 20.71 12.01 -9.56
N LEU A 70 21.61 11.61 -8.67
CA LEU A 70 21.30 10.66 -7.60
C LEU A 70 20.48 11.34 -6.50
N LEU A 71 19.81 10.55 -5.66
CA LEU A 71 19.31 11.06 -4.40
C LEU A 71 20.51 11.32 -3.47
N PRO A 72 20.60 12.50 -2.83
CA PRO A 72 21.63 12.74 -1.83
C PRO A 72 21.53 11.68 -0.72
N GLY A 73 22.64 11.05 -0.32
CA GLY A 73 22.63 9.80 0.46
C GLY A 73 21.98 9.86 1.85
N THR A 74 21.70 11.05 2.37
CA THR A 74 21.02 11.27 3.66
C THR A 74 19.51 11.49 3.50
N VAL A 75 19.01 11.64 2.26
CA VAL A 75 17.60 11.90 1.98
C VAL A 75 16.81 10.61 2.14
N THR A 76 15.87 10.62 3.09
CA THR A 76 14.87 9.58 3.29
C THR A 76 13.49 10.08 2.87
N VAL A 77 12.45 9.27 3.08
CA VAL A 77 11.05 9.66 2.84
C VAL A 77 10.66 10.92 3.60
N ASP A 78 11.36 11.26 4.69
CA ASP A 78 11.12 12.48 5.47
C ASP A 78 11.30 13.77 4.67
N ALA A 79 12.15 13.77 3.65
CA ALA A 79 12.29 14.94 2.77
C ALA A 79 11.04 15.23 1.95
N LEU A 80 10.15 14.23 1.79
CA LEU A 80 8.89 14.38 1.07
C LEU A 80 7.77 14.96 1.95
N LYS A 81 7.97 15.06 3.27
CA LYS A 81 6.93 15.54 4.21
C LYS A 81 6.33 16.89 3.80
N GLY A 82 7.17 17.84 3.38
CA GLY A 82 6.72 19.17 2.95
C GLY A 82 5.86 19.18 1.69
N TYR A 83 5.86 18.09 0.92
CA TYR A 83 5.15 17.95 -0.35
C TYR A 83 3.98 16.97 -0.25
N THR A 84 3.59 16.59 0.97
CA THR A 84 2.48 15.64 1.21
C THR A 84 1.44 16.27 2.12
N ASP A 85 0.16 15.97 1.86
CA ASP A 85 -0.95 16.46 2.69
C ASP A 85 -0.94 15.85 4.11
N ASN A 86 -0.25 14.72 4.31
CA ASN A 86 -0.19 13.99 5.58
C ASN A 86 1.26 13.56 5.92
N PRO A 87 2.11 14.47 6.39
CA PRO A 87 3.54 14.23 6.57
C PRO A 87 3.87 13.14 7.60
N GLU A 88 3.07 12.99 8.66
CA GLU A 88 3.33 11.99 9.70
C GLU A 88 3.07 10.55 9.22
N ARG A 89 2.23 10.38 8.21
CA ARG A 89 1.91 9.08 7.63
C ARG A 89 3.12 8.49 6.90
N PHE A 90 3.90 9.35 6.26
CA PHE A 90 5.03 8.99 5.41
C PHE A 90 6.38 9.21 6.10
N ALA A 91 6.42 9.08 7.42
CA ALA A 91 7.66 9.24 8.18
C ALA A 91 8.58 8.01 8.04
N ASP A 92 9.88 8.26 8.14
CA ASP A 92 10.88 7.20 8.21
C ASP A 92 10.58 6.22 9.36
N GLY A 93 10.81 4.94 9.11
CA GLY A 93 10.44 3.86 10.05
C GLY A 93 8.96 3.46 10.05
N LYS A 94 8.06 4.12 9.30
CA LYS A 94 6.66 3.68 9.10
C LYS A 94 6.47 2.69 7.95
N GLY A 95 7.56 2.21 7.37
CA GLY A 95 7.57 1.29 6.24
C GLY A 95 7.62 1.95 4.88
N TYR A 96 7.58 3.28 4.77
CA TYR A 96 7.77 3.97 3.48
C TYR A 96 9.25 4.22 3.20
N LEU A 97 9.63 4.08 1.94
CA LEU A 97 11.01 4.16 1.47
C LEU A 97 11.10 5.13 0.30
N PHE A 98 12.20 5.88 0.25
CA PHE A 98 12.54 6.74 -0.87
C PHE A 98 14.03 6.60 -1.18
N LYS A 99 14.36 6.08 -2.37
CA LYS A 99 15.73 5.71 -2.74
C LYS A 99 15.96 5.86 -4.24
N SER A 100 17.21 6.12 -4.65
CA SER A 100 17.63 6.07 -6.05
C SER A 100 18.47 4.84 -6.31
N ASN A 101 18.45 4.34 -7.55
CA ASN A 101 19.43 3.35 -8.00
C ASN A 101 20.65 4.01 -8.66
N THR A 102 21.63 3.19 -9.04
CA THR A 102 22.85 3.63 -9.74
C THR A 102 22.54 4.25 -11.11
N ASN A 103 21.42 3.88 -11.72
CA ASN A 103 20.93 4.41 -12.99
C ASN A 103 20.20 5.76 -12.86
N LYS A 104 20.22 6.39 -11.68
CA LYS A 104 19.59 7.69 -11.40
C LYS A 104 18.06 7.66 -11.47
N ASN A 105 17.46 6.48 -11.47
CA ASN A 105 16.02 6.33 -11.33
C ASN A 105 15.66 6.42 -9.85
N TRP A 106 14.57 7.11 -9.57
CA TRP A 106 14.10 7.36 -8.22
C TRP A 106 12.87 6.52 -7.95
N PHE A 107 12.84 5.91 -6.76
CA PHE A 107 11.82 4.98 -6.38
C PHE A 107 11.20 5.39 -5.06
N VAL A 108 9.88 5.32 -5.01
CA VAL A 108 9.12 5.31 -3.77
C VAL A 108 8.67 3.88 -3.51
N GLY A 109 8.81 3.43 -2.28
CA GLY A 109 8.53 2.06 -1.93
C GLY A 109 7.84 1.93 -0.58
N VAL A 110 7.33 0.73 -0.35
CA VAL A 110 6.76 0.32 0.92
C VAL A 110 7.32 -1.04 1.30
N ASP A 111 7.82 -1.12 2.52
CA ASP A 111 8.17 -2.34 3.23
C ASP A 111 6.92 -2.84 3.95
N LEU A 112 6.36 -3.95 3.45
CA LEU A 112 5.11 -4.52 3.93
C LEU A 112 5.26 -5.13 5.33
N GLU A 113 6.46 -5.54 5.75
CA GLU A 113 6.68 -6.07 7.09
C GLU A 113 6.61 -4.97 8.16
N LYS A 114 7.00 -3.75 7.78
CA LYS A 114 6.96 -2.59 8.68
C LYS A 114 5.62 -1.85 8.62
N LEU A 115 4.79 -2.15 7.63
CA LEU A 115 3.47 -1.55 7.50
C LEU A 115 2.49 -2.22 8.46
N LYS A 116 1.71 -1.42 9.20
CA LYS A 116 0.64 -1.94 10.05
C LYS A 116 -0.54 -2.38 9.17
N MET A 117 -0.61 -3.67 8.84
CA MET A 117 -1.67 -4.26 8.03
C MET A 117 -2.51 -5.23 8.86
N SER A 118 -3.80 -5.36 8.52
CA SER A 118 -4.72 -6.31 9.12
C SER A 118 -4.83 -7.62 8.33
N SER A 119 -4.53 -7.60 7.02
CA SER A 119 -4.45 -8.80 6.18
C SER A 119 -3.05 -9.39 6.15
N THR A 120 -2.93 -10.64 5.69
CA THR A 120 -1.62 -11.28 5.51
C THR A 120 -0.86 -10.66 4.34
N MET A 121 0.46 -10.59 4.46
CA MET A 121 1.32 -10.02 3.42
C MET A 121 1.15 -10.74 2.08
N ASP A 122 1.03 -12.07 2.08
CA ASP A 122 0.87 -12.88 0.87
C ASP A 122 -0.41 -12.53 0.12
N GLU A 123 -1.52 -12.29 0.84
CA GLU A 123 -2.79 -11.88 0.22
C GLU A 123 -2.66 -10.50 -0.42
N VAL A 124 -2.05 -9.53 0.28
CA VAL A 124 -1.83 -8.18 -0.24
C VAL A 124 -0.91 -8.21 -1.45
N MET A 125 0.19 -8.97 -1.39
CA MET A 125 1.15 -9.12 -2.49
C MET A 125 0.49 -9.72 -3.74
N LYS A 126 -0.36 -10.74 -3.57
CA LYS A 126 -1.14 -11.31 -4.68
C LYS A 126 -2.08 -10.29 -5.33
N LYS A 127 -2.68 -9.39 -4.54
CA LYS A 127 -3.52 -8.29 -5.07
C LYS A 127 -2.69 -7.24 -5.81
N LEU A 128 -1.47 -6.96 -5.34
CA LEU A 128 -0.54 -6.03 -5.98
C LEU A 128 0.05 -6.61 -7.28
N GLU A 129 0.29 -7.92 -7.33
CA GLU A 129 0.73 -8.63 -8.53
C GLU A 129 -0.23 -8.42 -9.69
N GLY A 130 -1.54 -8.55 -9.44
CA GLY A 130 -2.57 -8.28 -10.45
C GLY A 130 -2.61 -6.84 -10.96
N LYS A 131 -1.90 -5.90 -10.31
CA LYS A 131 -1.81 -4.49 -10.71
C LYS A 131 -0.42 -4.11 -11.26
N LYS A 132 0.54 -5.04 -11.30
CA LYS A 132 1.96 -4.76 -11.57
C LYS A 132 2.20 -3.98 -12.86
N ASP A 133 1.55 -4.37 -13.96
CA ASP A 133 1.81 -3.80 -15.28
C ASP A 133 1.16 -2.42 -15.44
N THR A 134 -0.02 -2.22 -14.86
CA THR A 134 -0.74 -0.93 -14.90
C THR A 134 -0.07 0.17 -14.09
N LEU A 135 0.75 -0.21 -13.10
CA LEU A 135 1.33 0.69 -12.11
C LEU A 135 2.86 0.68 -12.12
N ALA A 136 3.45 -0.10 -13.02
CA ALA A 136 4.88 -0.39 -13.07
C ALA A 136 5.47 -0.74 -11.70
N LEU A 137 4.80 -1.64 -10.96
CA LEU A 137 5.23 -2.05 -9.63
C LEU A 137 6.34 -3.09 -9.72
N ILE A 138 7.31 -2.95 -8.82
CA ILE A 138 8.50 -3.80 -8.74
C ILE A 138 8.63 -4.25 -7.30
N SER A 139 8.94 -5.52 -7.06
CA SER A 139 9.13 -6.04 -5.72
C SER A 139 10.58 -6.46 -5.48
N THR A 140 11.06 -6.29 -4.26
CA THR A 140 12.40 -6.75 -3.84
C THR A 140 12.35 -7.48 -2.49
N THR A 141 13.38 -8.29 -2.24
CA THR A 141 13.59 -8.96 -0.95
C THR A 141 13.99 -7.98 0.14
N ASP A 142 14.82 -6.99 -0.22
CA ASP A 142 15.44 -6.07 0.74
C ASP A 142 14.94 -4.64 0.57
N ALA A 143 14.74 -3.97 1.71
CA ALA A 143 14.34 -2.55 1.80
C ALA A 143 15.53 -1.58 1.73
N THR A 144 16.76 -2.08 1.77
CA THR A 144 17.98 -1.27 1.91
C THR A 144 18.42 -0.63 0.60
N SER A 145 18.10 -1.24 -0.54
CA SER A 145 18.47 -0.81 -1.89
C SER A 145 17.24 -0.66 -2.79
N ALA A 146 17.29 0.34 -3.68
CA ALA A 146 16.30 0.49 -4.74
C ALA A 146 16.46 -0.61 -5.81
N PRO A 147 15.41 -0.93 -6.58
CA PRO A 147 15.50 -1.90 -7.67
C PRO A 147 16.55 -1.53 -8.72
N ALA A 148 17.26 -2.53 -9.23
CA ALA A 148 18.27 -2.36 -10.27
C ALA A 148 17.63 -2.08 -11.66
N ASN A 149 16.42 -2.58 -11.89
CA ASN A 149 15.68 -2.41 -13.14
C ASN A 149 14.37 -1.65 -12.89
N THR A 150 13.74 -1.21 -13.98
CA THR A 150 12.44 -0.52 -13.97
C THR A 150 11.32 -1.40 -14.54
N THR A 151 11.64 -2.65 -14.92
CA THR A 151 10.69 -3.59 -15.47
C THR A 151 9.72 -4.03 -14.38
N PRO A 152 8.39 -3.94 -14.60
CA PRO A 152 7.40 -4.33 -13.61
C PRO A 152 7.52 -5.82 -13.26
N SER A 153 7.74 -6.13 -11.99
CA SER A 153 7.86 -7.51 -11.52
C SER A 153 7.46 -7.63 -10.05
N ILE A 154 6.36 -8.35 -9.78
CA ILE A 154 5.93 -8.68 -8.42
C ILE A 154 6.17 -10.17 -8.18
N ASN A 155 6.78 -10.50 -7.04
CA ASN A 155 6.96 -11.85 -6.53
C ASN A 155 6.37 -11.89 -5.13
N THR A 156 5.51 -12.86 -4.83
CA THR A 156 4.83 -12.97 -3.53
C THR A 156 5.78 -13.25 -2.36
N THR A 157 6.99 -13.74 -2.62
CA THR A 157 8.03 -13.95 -1.59
C THR A 157 8.73 -12.65 -1.19
N HIS A 158 8.62 -11.61 -2.01
CA HIS A 158 9.24 -10.31 -1.74
C HIS A 158 8.42 -9.52 -0.72
N LYS A 159 9.12 -8.73 0.10
CA LYS A 159 8.54 -8.00 1.23
C LYS A 159 8.35 -6.51 0.94
N VAL A 160 9.02 -6.03 -0.09
CA VAL A 160 9.06 -4.61 -0.43
C VAL A 160 8.49 -4.41 -1.82
N VAL A 161 7.67 -3.38 -1.98
CA VAL A 161 7.08 -2.99 -3.27
C VAL A 161 7.48 -1.56 -3.58
N TRP A 162 7.95 -1.34 -4.80
CA TRP A 162 8.48 -0.10 -5.33
C TRP A 162 7.66 0.37 -6.53
N MET A 163 7.63 1.68 -6.70
CA MET A 163 7.10 2.36 -7.86
C MET A 163 8.16 3.34 -8.36
N VAL A 164 8.39 3.33 -9.68
CA VAL A 164 9.28 4.30 -10.32
C VAL A 164 8.62 5.67 -10.26
N ALA A 165 9.28 6.62 -9.59
CA ALA A 165 8.87 8.01 -9.52
C ALA A 165 9.46 8.82 -10.69
N ARG A 166 10.71 8.52 -11.07
CA ARG A 166 11.46 9.07 -12.20
C ARG A 166 12.40 8.02 -12.76
#